data_AF-A0A8S1Q2T4-F1
#
_entry.id   AF-A0A8S1Q2T4-F1
#
_cell.length_a   1.000
_cell.length_b   1.000
_cell.length_c   1.000
_cell.angle_alpha   90.00
_cell.angle_beta   90.00
_cell.angle_gamma   90.00
#
_symmetry.space_group_name_H-M   'P 1'
#
loop_
_entity.id
_entity.type
_entity.pdbx_description
1 polymer ?
#
loop_
_entity_poly.entity_id
_entity_poly.type
_entity_poly.pdbx_seq_one_letter_code
_entity_poly.pdbx_strand_id
1 'polypeptide(L)'
;MSLNSQFPKQVPFLPGHVFSDPFKENHHKTQQFSHINGTVQEKTNFIHEEFDPNLMDSMKFNAPPNLTYGSRQPPENDYIPRIQPPWLKYDRAVLRFYGYFQESVVENPNENFRIRKVIIYYYLSDGTIHVTEPRVPNAGIPQGLFIKRQKITKKLGKQDFYKWEDFQLCTNINFYERVFRIQDCDTFTREFYEYMGKPLNLPEQMPRDNFENIRETKELKINPPDTKEYKEYFEVKLGGGHPNGGLNKYLQNDRKVLSFDIIWDDASIEGQLNYYTLNFYLADDTCEVKEVRKQNSGKDPYPLMLRRQKIPKAPILTHYPGMTLKKEEFYSPPDLICGNTVKIYGRECFIYGCDDFTKEYYLNVLGIQQKPATLKQERGKKFYQPVPPYNGYGYEEDSLGSVYSLQPKPPKKDVRKNFTQDQFILRFEARQISEVREENSRRFIISFYCGDDTIQVYQTSERNSGIWGGKFQERSRQKNPLTNDYYTEKDFQLGGIVQFNVYKFQLMRADEFTINYMKQKSDVFKEADISQIIAKLRLFADGYPNFDSFLLDLMKKLDKQLKGYIDFEELSEGLQELGFNLTLQEQYFLMREFDRNGEWKLCMQSLWEALGGKRA
;
A
#
# COMPACT_ATOMS: atom_id res chain seq x y z
N MET A 1 -43.50 -94.07 -21.03
CA MET A 1 -44.19 -92.76 -21.07
C MET A 1 -43.20 -91.69 -20.66
N SER A 2 -42.58 -91.04 -21.62
CA SER A 2 -41.64 -89.94 -21.41
C SER A 2 -42.44 -88.64 -21.24
N LEU A 3 -42.52 -88.12 -20.01
CA LEU A 3 -43.09 -86.82 -19.73
C LEU A 3 -42.14 -85.74 -20.26
N ASN A 4 -42.57 -85.05 -21.32
CA ASN A 4 -41.92 -83.85 -21.85
C ASN A 4 -42.00 -82.72 -20.81
N SER A 5 -40.90 -82.46 -20.11
CA SER A 5 -40.76 -81.28 -19.25
C SER A 5 -40.32 -80.07 -20.10
N GLN A 6 -41.28 -79.38 -20.73
CA GLN A 6 -41.07 -78.05 -21.28
C GLN A 6 -41.32 -77.00 -20.19
N PHE A 7 -40.34 -76.80 -19.30
CA PHE A 7 -40.34 -75.63 -18.42
C PHE A 7 -39.45 -74.53 -19.02
N PRO A 8 -39.88 -73.25 -19.03
CA PRO A 8 -39.06 -72.14 -19.51
C PRO A 8 -37.84 -71.94 -18.60
N LYS A 9 -36.65 -71.78 -19.20
CA LYS A 9 -35.38 -71.62 -18.47
C LYS A 9 -35.27 -70.31 -17.66
N GLN A 10 -36.14 -69.34 -17.90
CA GLN A 10 -36.25 -68.10 -17.14
C GLN A 10 -37.72 -67.72 -17.00
N VAL A 11 -38.14 -67.47 -15.76
CA VAL A 11 -39.52 -67.07 -15.42
C VAL A 11 -39.51 -65.58 -15.08
N PRO A 12 -40.42 -64.75 -15.65
CA PRO A 12 -40.48 -63.33 -15.36
C PRO A 12 -40.96 -63.05 -13.93
N PHE A 13 -40.38 -62.03 -13.28
CA PHE A 13 -40.73 -61.56 -11.92
C PHE A 13 -42.08 -60.84 -11.88
N LEU A 14 -43.15 -61.59 -12.17
CA LEU A 14 -44.53 -61.15 -12.01
C LEU A 14 -45.10 -61.69 -10.68
N PRO A 15 -46.07 -61.00 -10.06
CA PRO A 15 -46.78 -61.52 -8.90
C PRO A 15 -47.36 -62.92 -9.19
N GLY A 16 -47.02 -63.92 -8.37
CA GLY A 16 -47.40 -65.32 -8.57
C GLY A 16 -46.33 -66.21 -9.22
N HIS A 17 -45.25 -65.64 -9.74
CA HIS A 17 -44.08 -66.38 -10.26
C HIS A 17 -42.87 -66.36 -9.32
N VAL A 18 -43.06 -65.88 -8.09
CA VAL A 18 -42.03 -65.79 -7.04
C VAL A 18 -42.49 -66.65 -5.86
N PHE A 19 -41.66 -67.62 -5.46
CA PHE A 19 -41.91 -68.46 -4.30
C PHE A 19 -41.18 -67.90 -3.08
N SER A 20 -41.90 -67.71 -1.98
CA SER A 20 -41.31 -67.38 -0.68
C SER A 20 -40.66 -68.65 -0.12
N ASP A 21 -39.36 -68.61 0.16
CA ASP A 21 -38.63 -69.73 0.76
C ASP A 21 -39.14 -69.99 2.19
N PRO A 22 -39.77 -71.16 2.47
CA PRO A 22 -40.32 -71.47 3.78
C PRO A 22 -39.26 -71.88 4.82
N PHE A 23 -38.00 -72.07 4.41
CA PHE A 23 -36.90 -72.47 5.32
C PHE A 23 -36.07 -71.28 5.83
N LYS A 24 -36.43 -70.05 5.48
CA LYS A 24 -35.74 -68.86 5.98
C LYS A 24 -36.15 -68.56 7.42
N GLU A 25 -35.36 -69.04 8.38
CA GLU A 25 -35.65 -68.88 9.81
C GLU A 25 -35.09 -67.57 10.42
N ASN A 26 -34.11 -66.94 9.77
CA ASN A 26 -33.43 -65.74 10.28
C ASN A 26 -33.84 -64.47 9.50
N HIS A 27 -34.54 -63.56 10.18
CA HIS A 27 -34.98 -62.25 9.65
C HIS A 27 -34.32 -61.05 10.34
N HIS A 28 -33.08 -61.21 10.81
CA HIS A 28 -32.35 -60.14 11.48
C HIS A 28 -32.12 -58.96 10.53
N LYS A 29 -32.49 -57.74 10.97
CA LYS A 29 -32.24 -56.51 10.23
C LYS A 29 -30.88 -55.96 10.61
N THR A 30 -30.01 -55.74 9.64
CA THR A 30 -28.75 -55.00 9.85
C THR A 30 -29.07 -53.53 10.09
N GLN A 31 -28.48 -52.94 11.13
CA GLN A 31 -28.62 -51.51 11.42
C GLN A 31 -27.71 -50.70 10.48
N GLN A 32 -28.19 -50.49 9.25
CA GLN A 32 -27.52 -49.70 8.22
C GLN A 32 -27.59 -48.19 8.52
N PHE A 33 -28.73 -47.74 9.04
CA PHE A 33 -28.95 -46.34 9.42
C PHE A 33 -28.93 -46.20 10.93
N SER A 34 -28.19 -45.20 11.42
CA SER A 34 -28.06 -44.91 12.85
C SER A 34 -28.09 -43.41 13.10
N HIS A 35 -28.58 -43.02 14.28
CA HIS A 35 -28.62 -41.62 14.70
C HIS A 35 -27.50 -41.39 15.71
N ILE A 36 -26.44 -40.70 15.29
CA ILE A 36 -25.28 -40.40 16.14
C ILE A 36 -25.19 -38.88 16.26
N ASN A 37 -25.20 -38.38 17.51
CA ASN A 37 -25.10 -36.95 17.84
C ASN A 37 -26.12 -36.05 17.10
N GLY A 38 -27.36 -36.50 17.00
CA GLY A 38 -28.44 -35.70 16.38
C GLY A 38 -28.44 -35.67 14.85
N THR A 39 -27.58 -36.45 14.20
CA THR A 39 -27.52 -36.56 12.74
C THR A 39 -27.76 -38.00 12.27
N VAL A 40 -28.55 -38.15 11.20
CA VAL A 40 -28.78 -39.45 10.53
C VAL A 40 -27.51 -39.81 9.75
N GLN A 41 -26.91 -40.96 10.06
CA GLN A 41 -25.72 -41.48 9.38
C GLN A 41 -25.97 -42.91 8.86
N GLU A 42 -25.51 -43.17 7.63
CA GLU A 42 -25.49 -44.50 7.03
C GLU A 42 -24.10 -45.16 7.24
N LYS A 43 -24.07 -46.43 7.64
CA LYS A 43 -22.84 -47.22 7.70
C LYS A 43 -22.37 -47.56 6.29
N THR A 44 -21.15 -47.16 5.92
CA THR A 44 -20.55 -47.34 4.58
C THR A 44 -19.87 -48.69 4.36
N ASN A 45 -19.92 -49.60 5.34
CA ASN A 45 -19.35 -50.94 5.20
C ASN A 45 -20.32 -51.85 4.43
N PHE A 46 -20.17 -51.92 3.11
CA PHE A 46 -20.78 -52.97 2.31
C PHE A 46 -20.12 -54.31 2.69
N ILE A 47 -20.90 -55.26 3.18
CA ILE A 47 -20.46 -56.64 3.33
C ILE A 47 -20.29 -57.19 1.91
N HIS A 48 -19.05 -57.49 1.53
CA HIS A 48 -18.71 -58.06 0.23
C HIS A 48 -19.19 -59.52 0.19
N GLU A 49 -20.15 -59.86 -0.68
CA GLU A 49 -20.45 -61.26 -1.01
C GLU A 49 -19.30 -61.81 -1.85
N GLU A 50 -18.73 -62.96 -1.46
CA GLU A 50 -17.68 -63.62 -2.24
C GLU A 50 -18.23 -64.10 -3.58
N PHE A 51 -17.57 -63.67 -4.66
CA PHE A 51 -17.98 -63.88 -6.04
C PHE A 51 -17.49 -65.27 -6.50
N ASP A 52 -18.39 -66.17 -6.89
CA ASP A 52 -18.05 -67.53 -7.32
C ASP A 52 -17.72 -67.56 -8.84
N PRO A 53 -16.43 -67.67 -9.23
CA PRO A 53 -15.99 -67.45 -10.62
C PRO A 53 -16.48 -68.53 -11.60
N ASN A 54 -16.97 -69.68 -11.12
CA ASN A 54 -17.38 -70.79 -11.97
C ASN A 54 -18.77 -70.62 -12.63
N LEU A 55 -19.60 -69.69 -12.15
CA LEU A 55 -20.95 -69.48 -12.67
C LEU A 55 -20.94 -68.73 -14.03
N MET A 56 -19.96 -67.84 -14.24
CA MET A 56 -19.81 -67.06 -15.48
C MET A 56 -19.17 -67.85 -16.63
N ASP A 57 -18.31 -68.81 -16.33
CA ASP A 57 -17.65 -69.63 -17.36
C ASP A 57 -18.60 -70.65 -18.01
N SER A 58 -19.61 -71.12 -17.28
CA SER A 58 -20.66 -72.00 -17.83
C SER A 58 -21.64 -71.29 -18.80
N MET A 59 -21.73 -69.96 -18.77
CA MET A 59 -22.60 -69.18 -19.67
C MET A 59 -21.88 -68.68 -20.93
N LYS A 60 -20.54 -68.67 -20.95
CA LYS A 60 -19.76 -68.13 -22.09
C LYS A 60 -19.30 -69.18 -23.10
N PHE A 61 -19.20 -70.46 -22.73
CA PHE A 61 -18.72 -71.51 -23.64
C PHE A 61 -19.81 -72.56 -23.93
N ASN A 62 -20.58 -72.37 -25.00
CA ASN A 62 -21.41 -73.40 -25.62
C ASN A 62 -20.55 -74.37 -26.46
N ALA A 63 -19.82 -75.30 -25.83
CA ALA A 63 -19.32 -76.50 -26.51
C ALA A 63 -18.99 -77.64 -25.52
N PRO A 64 -19.58 -78.84 -25.66
CA PRO A 64 -19.15 -80.04 -24.93
C PRO A 64 -17.89 -80.65 -25.56
N PRO A 65 -17.06 -81.37 -24.78
CA PRO A 65 -15.82 -81.98 -25.28
C PRO A 65 -16.09 -83.26 -26.08
N ASN A 66 -15.34 -83.40 -27.17
CA ASN A 66 -14.90 -84.62 -27.85
C ASN A 66 -15.86 -85.83 -27.88
N LEU A 67 -16.48 -86.05 -29.05
CA LEU A 67 -16.73 -87.41 -29.54
C LEU A 67 -16.20 -87.58 -30.97
N THR A 68 -15.24 -88.49 -31.04
CA THR A 68 -14.66 -89.19 -32.19
C THR A 68 -15.75 -89.75 -33.09
N TYR A 69 -15.76 -89.43 -34.40
CA TYR A 69 -16.04 -90.31 -35.56
C TYR A 69 -16.24 -89.48 -36.85
N GLY A 70 -15.41 -89.74 -37.88
CA GLY A 70 -15.71 -89.54 -39.31
C GLY A 70 -15.50 -88.14 -39.91
N SER A 71 -14.47 -87.99 -40.74
CA SER A 71 -14.26 -86.80 -41.59
C SER A 71 -15.32 -86.70 -42.69
N ARG A 72 -16.19 -85.70 -42.61
CA ARG A 72 -17.14 -85.34 -43.67
C ARG A 72 -16.53 -84.23 -44.54
N GLN A 73 -16.41 -84.48 -45.84
CA GLN A 73 -16.08 -83.44 -46.84
C GLN A 73 -17.12 -82.31 -46.76
N PRO A 74 -16.72 -81.03 -46.91
CA PRO A 74 -17.66 -79.91 -46.83
C PRO A 74 -18.69 -80.02 -47.96
N PRO A 75 -20.01 -79.96 -47.66
CA PRO A 75 -21.02 -79.89 -48.70
C PRO A 75 -20.98 -78.50 -49.38
N GLU A 76 -20.78 -78.48 -50.70
CA GLU A 76 -21.13 -77.33 -51.54
C GLU A 76 -22.64 -77.11 -51.46
N ASN A 77 -23.03 -75.99 -50.87
CA ASN A 77 -24.43 -75.65 -50.64
C ASN A 77 -24.94 -74.76 -51.79
N ASP A 78 -25.38 -75.39 -52.87
CA ASP A 78 -25.94 -74.77 -54.09
C ASP A 78 -27.40 -74.27 -53.93
N TYR A 79 -27.84 -73.91 -52.72
CA TYR A 79 -29.24 -73.52 -52.46
C TYR A 79 -29.46 -72.03 -52.11
N ILE A 80 -28.47 -71.16 -52.36
CA ILE A 80 -28.65 -69.71 -52.23
C ILE A 80 -28.09 -69.07 -53.50
N PRO A 81 -28.86 -68.26 -54.26
CA PRO A 81 -28.29 -67.57 -55.40
C PRO A 81 -27.09 -66.74 -54.92
N ARG A 82 -25.94 -66.89 -55.61
CA ARG A 82 -24.66 -66.21 -55.29
C ARG A 82 -24.83 -64.69 -55.10
N ILE A 83 -25.86 -64.12 -55.73
CA ILE A 83 -26.36 -62.77 -55.53
C ILE A 83 -27.81 -62.87 -55.05
N GLN A 84 -28.05 -62.53 -53.79
CA GLN A 84 -29.40 -62.50 -53.23
C GLN A 84 -30.27 -61.45 -53.92
N PRO A 85 -31.55 -61.74 -54.24
CA PRO A 85 -32.44 -60.76 -54.85
C PRO A 85 -32.71 -59.58 -53.88
N PRO A 86 -32.95 -58.35 -54.38
CA PRO A 86 -33.07 -57.15 -53.53
C PRO A 86 -34.11 -57.26 -52.41
N TRP A 87 -35.25 -57.91 -52.66
CA TRP A 87 -36.32 -58.08 -51.67
C TRP A 87 -35.91 -58.97 -50.49
N LEU A 88 -34.94 -59.87 -50.67
CA LEU A 88 -34.40 -60.73 -49.63
C LEU A 88 -33.15 -60.10 -48.97
N LYS A 89 -32.27 -59.52 -49.79
CA LYS A 89 -31.02 -58.88 -49.32
C LYS A 89 -31.29 -57.67 -48.42
N TYR A 90 -32.30 -56.88 -48.77
CA TYR A 90 -32.66 -55.64 -48.08
C TYR A 90 -34.00 -55.76 -47.33
N ASP A 91 -34.38 -56.97 -46.92
CA ASP A 91 -35.58 -57.15 -46.09
C ASP A 91 -35.48 -56.31 -44.82
N ARG A 92 -36.55 -55.56 -44.51
CA ARG A 92 -36.64 -54.59 -43.40
C ARG A 92 -35.64 -53.43 -43.42
N ALA A 93 -34.75 -53.34 -44.42
CA ALA A 93 -33.84 -52.21 -44.57
C ALA A 93 -34.58 -51.04 -45.23
N VAL A 94 -34.74 -49.95 -44.47
CA VAL A 94 -35.47 -48.75 -44.90
C VAL A 94 -34.61 -47.53 -44.69
N LEU A 95 -34.45 -46.74 -45.74
CA LEU A 95 -33.78 -45.46 -45.62
C LEU A 95 -34.75 -44.40 -45.11
N ARG A 96 -34.42 -43.74 -44.01
CA ARG A 96 -35.18 -42.64 -43.42
C ARG A 96 -34.46 -41.30 -43.59
N PHE A 97 -35.18 -40.34 -44.15
CA PHE A 97 -34.76 -38.95 -44.32
C PHE A 97 -35.72 -38.00 -43.61
N TYR A 98 -35.16 -36.93 -43.04
CA TYR A 98 -35.88 -35.80 -42.46
C TYR A 98 -35.86 -34.64 -43.42
N GLY A 99 -37.02 -34.06 -43.67
CA GLY A 99 -37.13 -32.92 -44.56
C GLY A 99 -38.32 -32.06 -44.21
N TYR A 100 -38.51 -31.04 -45.03
CA TYR A 100 -39.66 -30.16 -44.92
C TYR A 100 -40.09 -29.66 -46.29
N PHE A 101 -41.31 -29.15 -46.38
CA PHE A 101 -41.74 -28.33 -47.49
C PHE A 101 -42.45 -27.09 -46.97
N GLN A 102 -42.40 -26.01 -47.74
CA GLN A 102 -43.07 -24.76 -47.42
C GLN A 102 -44.47 -24.77 -48.05
N GLU A 103 -45.48 -24.43 -47.24
CA GLU A 103 -46.86 -24.26 -47.66
C GLU A 103 -47.24 -22.77 -47.48
N SER A 104 -47.68 -22.11 -48.56
CA SER A 104 -48.13 -20.72 -48.49
C SER A 104 -49.48 -20.64 -47.77
N VAL A 105 -49.65 -19.68 -46.88
CA VAL A 105 -50.88 -19.46 -46.11
C VAL A 105 -51.44 -18.09 -46.49
N VAL A 106 -52.73 -18.02 -46.79
CA VAL A 106 -53.43 -16.76 -47.09
C VAL A 106 -54.43 -16.51 -45.96
N GLU A 107 -54.71 -15.24 -45.66
CA GLU A 107 -55.75 -14.81 -44.71
C GLU A 107 -55.50 -15.13 -43.22
N ASN A 108 -54.23 -15.27 -42.79
CA ASN A 108 -53.88 -15.38 -41.36
C ASN A 108 -52.99 -14.19 -40.92
N PRO A 109 -53.40 -13.37 -39.93
CA PRO A 109 -52.58 -12.25 -39.45
C PRO A 109 -51.23 -12.65 -38.83
N ASN A 110 -51.08 -13.91 -38.41
CA ASN A 110 -49.91 -14.37 -37.65
C ASN A 110 -48.82 -15.00 -38.53
N GLU A 111 -49.14 -15.47 -39.74
CA GLU A 111 -48.19 -16.16 -40.62
C GLU A 111 -48.56 -16.00 -42.11
N ASN A 112 -47.55 -15.82 -42.97
CA ASN A 112 -47.71 -15.75 -44.43
C ASN A 112 -47.34 -17.06 -45.14
N PHE A 113 -46.56 -17.90 -44.49
CA PHE A 113 -46.20 -19.25 -44.93
C PHE A 113 -46.02 -20.09 -43.69
N ARG A 114 -46.15 -21.42 -43.84
CA ARG A 114 -45.81 -22.37 -42.79
C ARG A 114 -44.86 -23.44 -43.29
N ILE A 115 -44.06 -23.98 -42.40
CA ILE A 115 -43.11 -25.05 -42.72
C ILE A 115 -43.62 -26.37 -42.15
N ARG A 116 -43.86 -27.35 -43.04
CA ARG A 116 -44.34 -28.68 -42.65
C ARG A 116 -43.20 -29.69 -42.65
N LYS A 117 -42.90 -30.20 -41.46
CA LYS A 117 -41.90 -31.25 -41.24
C LYS A 117 -42.41 -32.56 -41.81
N VAL A 118 -41.57 -33.29 -42.52
CA VAL A 118 -41.91 -34.61 -43.04
C VAL A 118 -40.75 -35.58 -42.86
N ILE A 119 -41.11 -36.86 -42.75
CA ILE A 119 -40.19 -37.99 -42.72
C ILE A 119 -40.44 -38.80 -43.98
N ILE A 120 -39.40 -38.97 -44.79
CA ILE A 120 -39.42 -39.70 -46.05
C ILE A 120 -38.76 -41.05 -45.81
N TYR A 121 -39.47 -42.13 -46.11
CA TYR A 121 -39.00 -43.50 -46.04
C TYR A 121 -38.83 -44.06 -47.45
N TYR A 122 -37.67 -44.62 -47.75
CA TYR A 122 -37.37 -45.35 -48.98
C TYR A 122 -37.07 -46.81 -48.64
N TYR A 123 -37.89 -47.74 -49.14
CA TYR A 123 -37.74 -49.17 -48.86
C TYR A 123 -36.79 -49.79 -49.88
N LEU A 124 -35.63 -50.29 -49.41
CA LEU A 124 -34.59 -50.85 -50.28
C LEU A 124 -35.00 -52.19 -50.91
N SER A 125 -35.94 -52.91 -50.28
CA SER A 125 -36.43 -54.21 -50.74
C SER A 125 -37.16 -54.15 -52.08
N ASP A 126 -37.93 -53.08 -52.33
CA ASP A 126 -38.82 -52.95 -53.48
C ASP A 126 -38.76 -51.59 -54.19
N GLY A 127 -38.01 -50.61 -53.66
CA GLY A 127 -37.87 -49.27 -54.21
C GLY A 127 -39.10 -48.38 -54.02
N THR A 128 -39.97 -48.69 -53.06
CA THR A 128 -41.15 -47.87 -52.74
C THR A 128 -40.81 -46.72 -51.79
N ILE A 129 -41.56 -45.62 -51.89
CA ILE A 129 -41.41 -44.42 -51.06
C ILE A 129 -42.69 -44.20 -50.26
N HIS A 130 -42.52 -43.74 -49.02
CA HIS A 130 -43.59 -43.41 -48.09
C HIS A 130 -43.23 -42.12 -47.36
N VAL A 131 -44.16 -41.18 -47.27
CA VAL A 131 -43.92 -39.89 -46.61
C VAL A 131 -44.94 -39.69 -45.51
N THR A 132 -44.47 -39.33 -44.32
CA THR A 132 -45.31 -39.08 -43.14
C THR A 132 -44.92 -37.80 -42.46
N GLU A 133 -45.90 -37.00 -42.07
CA GLU A 133 -45.71 -35.85 -41.21
C GLU A 133 -45.82 -36.27 -39.73
N PRO A 134 -44.82 -35.94 -38.89
CA PRO A 134 -44.89 -36.20 -37.47
C PRO A 134 -46.02 -35.38 -36.82
N ARG A 135 -46.71 -35.98 -35.86
CA ARG A 135 -47.80 -35.30 -35.15
C ARG A 135 -47.24 -34.29 -34.16
N VAL A 136 -47.66 -33.03 -34.28
CA VAL A 136 -47.30 -31.92 -33.40
C VAL A 136 -48.55 -31.50 -32.63
N PRO A 137 -48.53 -31.52 -31.28
CA PRO A 137 -49.70 -31.13 -30.49
C PRO A 137 -50.07 -29.66 -30.78
N ASN A 138 -51.36 -29.38 -30.87
CA ASN A 138 -51.94 -28.06 -31.11
C ASN A 138 -51.58 -27.43 -32.49
N ALA A 139 -51.16 -28.22 -33.48
CA ALA A 139 -50.84 -27.71 -34.81
C ALA A 139 -52.08 -27.31 -35.66
N GLY A 140 -53.28 -27.74 -35.29
CA GLY A 140 -54.54 -27.34 -35.95
C GLY A 140 -54.74 -27.85 -37.39
N ILE A 141 -53.82 -28.66 -37.91
CA ILE A 141 -53.88 -29.26 -39.25
C ILE A 141 -53.97 -30.79 -39.16
N PRO A 142 -54.61 -31.46 -40.15
CA PRO A 142 -54.56 -32.92 -40.23
C PRO A 142 -53.13 -33.38 -40.52
N GLN A 143 -52.60 -34.22 -39.63
CA GLN A 143 -51.22 -34.73 -39.66
C GLN A 143 -51.18 -36.26 -39.72
N GLY A 144 -50.04 -36.80 -40.16
CA GLY A 144 -49.80 -38.23 -40.25
C GLY A 144 -49.37 -38.66 -41.65
N LEU A 145 -50.04 -39.67 -42.20
CA LEU A 145 -49.67 -40.21 -43.51
C LEU A 145 -49.86 -39.18 -44.63
N PHE A 146 -48.77 -38.77 -45.28
CA PHE A 146 -48.78 -37.77 -46.33
C PHE A 146 -48.79 -38.39 -47.74
N ILE A 147 -47.93 -39.40 -47.97
CA ILE A 147 -47.92 -40.23 -49.19
C ILE A 147 -47.91 -41.70 -48.79
N LYS A 148 -48.88 -42.46 -49.30
CA LYS A 148 -48.96 -43.94 -49.12
C LYS A 148 -47.75 -44.61 -49.78
N ARG A 149 -47.31 -45.74 -49.21
CA ARG A 149 -46.16 -46.51 -49.73
C ARG A 149 -46.41 -46.96 -51.17
N GLN A 150 -45.67 -46.41 -52.11
CA GLN A 150 -45.75 -46.77 -53.54
C GLN A 150 -44.48 -46.38 -54.29
N LYS A 151 -44.29 -46.88 -55.51
CA LYS A 151 -43.21 -46.42 -56.39
C LYS A 151 -43.56 -45.07 -56.99
N ILE A 152 -42.74 -44.06 -56.73
CA ILE A 152 -42.97 -42.69 -57.21
C ILE A 152 -42.13 -42.44 -58.46
N THR A 153 -42.74 -41.92 -59.53
CA THR A 153 -42.04 -41.53 -60.75
C THR A 153 -41.42 -40.14 -60.63
N LYS A 154 -40.25 -39.93 -61.26
CA LYS A 154 -39.53 -38.63 -61.26
C LYS A 154 -40.29 -37.55 -62.03
N LYS A 155 -40.96 -37.94 -63.11
CA LYS A 155 -41.81 -37.08 -63.94
C LYS A 155 -43.16 -37.74 -64.12
N LEU A 156 -44.22 -36.94 -64.09
CA LEU A 156 -45.58 -37.43 -64.32
C LEU A 156 -45.69 -37.95 -65.76
N GLY A 157 -46.11 -39.21 -65.94
CA GLY A 157 -46.31 -39.84 -67.26
C GLY A 157 -45.12 -40.60 -67.86
N LYS A 158 -43.94 -40.64 -67.22
CA LYS A 158 -42.81 -41.50 -67.64
C LYS A 158 -42.54 -42.61 -66.62
N GLN A 159 -42.21 -43.83 -67.07
CA GLN A 159 -41.85 -44.97 -66.21
C GLN A 159 -40.40 -44.87 -65.67
N ASP A 160 -40.02 -43.70 -65.16
CA ASP A 160 -38.71 -43.48 -64.52
C ASP A 160 -38.93 -43.23 -63.03
N PHE A 161 -38.43 -44.13 -62.18
CA PHE A 161 -38.69 -44.15 -60.74
C PHE A 161 -37.49 -43.64 -59.94
N TYR A 162 -37.77 -43.05 -58.77
CA TYR A 162 -36.71 -42.66 -57.84
C TYR A 162 -35.94 -43.88 -57.31
N LYS A 163 -34.61 -43.80 -57.37
CA LYS A 163 -33.67 -44.74 -56.75
C LYS A 163 -33.08 -44.12 -55.50
N TRP A 164 -32.55 -44.94 -54.59
CA TRP A 164 -31.84 -44.45 -53.41
C TRP A 164 -30.71 -43.46 -53.80
N GLU A 165 -30.02 -43.69 -54.91
CA GLU A 165 -28.96 -42.81 -55.41
C GLU A 165 -29.41 -41.38 -55.75
N ASP A 166 -30.71 -41.15 -55.96
CA ASP A 166 -31.27 -39.83 -56.28
C ASP A 166 -31.51 -38.98 -55.02
N PHE A 167 -31.34 -39.55 -53.83
CA PHE A 167 -31.52 -38.84 -52.56
C PHE A 167 -30.17 -38.37 -52.01
N GLN A 168 -30.06 -37.07 -51.75
CA GLN A 168 -28.89 -36.44 -51.15
C GLN A 168 -29.33 -35.35 -50.16
N LEU A 169 -28.55 -35.14 -49.09
CA LEU A 169 -28.81 -34.06 -48.13
C LEU A 169 -28.65 -32.68 -48.79
N CYS A 170 -29.47 -31.71 -48.37
CA CYS A 170 -29.54 -30.34 -48.91
C CYS A 170 -29.99 -30.26 -50.38
N THR A 171 -30.75 -31.27 -50.86
CA THR A 171 -31.32 -31.28 -52.21
C THR A 171 -32.84 -31.21 -52.20
N ASN A 172 -33.39 -30.70 -53.29
CA ASN A 172 -34.83 -30.56 -53.49
C ASN A 172 -35.35 -31.75 -54.30
N ILE A 173 -36.30 -32.50 -53.74
CA ILE A 173 -36.93 -33.64 -54.40
C ILE A 173 -38.40 -33.33 -54.66
N ASN A 174 -38.86 -33.62 -55.87
CA ASN A 174 -40.24 -33.38 -56.28
C ASN A 174 -41.06 -34.68 -56.22
N PHE A 175 -42.08 -34.73 -55.37
CA PHE A 175 -43.10 -35.77 -55.39
C PHE A 175 -44.47 -35.15 -55.70
N TYR A 176 -45.12 -35.61 -56.77
CA TYR A 176 -46.46 -35.15 -57.17
C TYR A 176 -46.63 -33.63 -57.14
N GLU A 177 -45.67 -32.91 -57.77
CA GLU A 177 -45.64 -31.44 -57.88
C GLU A 177 -45.36 -30.68 -56.57
N ARG A 178 -45.05 -31.39 -55.48
CA ARG A 178 -44.56 -30.79 -54.23
C ARG A 178 -43.06 -30.98 -54.08
N VAL A 179 -42.37 -29.88 -53.81
CA VAL A 179 -40.92 -29.87 -53.62
C VAL A 179 -40.58 -29.99 -52.14
N PHE A 180 -39.91 -31.08 -51.79
CA PHE A 180 -39.40 -31.38 -50.45
C PHE A 180 -37.91 -31.06 -50.38
N ARG A 181 -37.50 -30.34 -49.35
CA ARG A 181 -36.10 -30.13 -49.00
C ARG A 181 -35.68 -31.22 -48.03
N ILE A 182 -34.68 -32.03 -48.40
CA ILE A 182 -34.09 -32.99 -47.46
C ILE A 182 -33.06 -32.27 -46.62
N GLN A 183 -33.26 -32.31 -45.31
CA GLN A 183 -32.45 -31.59 -44.33
C GLN A 183 -31.42 -32.52 -43.66
N ASP A 184 -31.87 -33.66 -43.14
CA ASP A 184 -31.03 -34.61 -42.41
C ASP A 184 -31.51 -36.05 -42.69
N CYS A 185 -30.79 -37.03 -42.17
CA CYS A 185 -31.06 -38.44 -42.34
C CYS A 185 -30.78 -39.21 -41.05
N ASP A 186 -31.36 -40.40 -40.92
CA ASP A 186 -31.09 -41.26 -39.78
C ASP A 186 -29.64 -41.81 -39.78
N THR A 187 -29.20 -42.30 -38.63
CA THR A 187 -27.88 -42.94 -38.47
C THR A 187 -27.66 -44.08 -39.46
N PHE A 188 -28.61 -45.01 -39.57
CA PHE A 188 -28.56 -46.13 -40.51
C PHE A 188 -28.42 -45.70 -41.97
N THR A 189 -29.08 -44.62 -42.39
CA THR A 189 -28.98 -44.16 -43.78
C THR A 189 -27.62 -43.55 -44.06
N ARG A 190 -27.06 -42.80 -43.11
CA ARG A 190 -25.71 -42.26 -43.24
C ARG A 190 -24.68 -43.38 -43.45
N GLU A 191 -24.73 -44.42 -42.61
CA GLU A 191 -23.86 -45.60 -42.72
C GLU A 191 -24.06 -46.37 -44.03
N PHE A 192 -25.31 -46.51 -44.49
CA PHE A 192 -25.62 -47.18 -45.75
C PHE A 192 -25.01 -46.46 -46.96
N TYR A 193 -25.09 -45.13 -47.03
CA TYR A 193 -24.53 -44.34 -48.13
C TYR A 193 -23.00 -44.35 -48.11
N GLU A 194 -22.39 -44.35 -46.92
CA GLU A 194 -20.95 -44.51 -46.75
C GLU A 194 -20.48 -45.89 -47.22
N TYR A 195 -21.18 -46.97 -46.83
CA TYR A 195 -20.91 -48.33 -47.27
C TYR A 195 -21.03 -48.52 -48.79
N MET A 196 -22.03 -47.88 -49.41
CA MET A 196 -22.25 -47.96 -50.86
C MET A 196 -21.34 -47.01 -51.68
N GLY A 197 -20.42 -46.29 -51.03
CA GLY A 197 -19.42 -45.44 -51.68
C GLY A 197 -19.95 -44.11 -52.22
N LYS A 198 -21.10 -43.63 -51.73
CA LYS A 198 -21.71 -42.34 -52.10
C LYS A 198 -22.05 -41.54 -50.83
N PRO A 199 -21.07 -40.93 -50.13
CA PRO A 199 -21.32 -40.26 -48.85
C PRO A 199 -22.32 -39.10 -48.99
N LEU A 200 -23.16 -38.93 -47.97
CA LEU A 200 -24.15 -37.86 -47.91
C LEU A 200 -23.50 -36.50 -47.56
N ASN A 201 -24.11 -35.39 -48.00
CA ASN A 201 -23.68 -34.03 -47.62
C ASN A 201 -23.91 -33.77 -46.12
N LEU A 202 -23.32 -32.70 -45.58
CA LEU A 202 -23.59 -32.28 -44.20
C LEU A 202 -25.05 -31.81 -44.03
N PRO A 203 -25.68 -32.06 -42.85
CA PRO A 203 -27.06 -31.69 -42.61
C PRO A 203 -27.27 -30.17 -42.56
N GLU A 204 -28.44 -29.71 -43.04
CA GLU A 204 -28.83 -28.30 -43.03
C GLU A 204 -29.60 -27.95 -41.75
N GLN A 205 -29.54 -26.68 -41.28
CA GLN A 205 -30.43 -26.24 -40.21
C GLN A 205 -31.82 -25.94 -40.79
N MET A 206 -32.87 -26.47 -40.15
CA MET A 206 -34.23 -26.19 -40.57
C MET A 206 -34.55 -24.70 -40.41
N PRO A 207 -35.18 -24.05 -41.42
CA PRO A 207 -35.65 -22.69 -41.25
C PRO A 207 -36.71 -22.62 -40.15
N ARG A 208 -36.63 -21.57 -39.33
CA ARG A 208 -37.63 -21.30 -38.30
C ARG A 208 -38.87 -20.67 -38.91
N ASP A 209 -40.02 -21.10 -38.43
CA ASP A 209 -41.32 -20.53 -38.79
C ASP A 209 -41.74 -19.49 -37.75
N ASN A 210 -42.53 -18.50 -38.18
CA ASN A 210 -43.19 -17.54 -37.28
C ASN A 210 -44.03 -18.26 -36.22
N PHE A 211 -44.65 -19.39 -36.57
CA PHE A 211 -45.41 -20.20 -35.62
C PHE A 211 -44.54 -20.71 -34.44
N GLU A 212 -43.33 -21.19 -34.70
CA GLU A 212 -42.42 -21.68 -33.65
C GLU A 212 -41.94 -20.53 -32.75
N ASN A 213 -41.59 -19.38 -33.34
CA ASN A 213 -41.19 -18.18 -32.59
C ASN A 213 -42.31 -17.67 -31.67
N ILE A 214 -43.56 -17.66 -32.15
CA ILE A 214 -44.73 -17.25 -31.35
C ILE A 214 -44.97 -18.24 -30.19
N ARG A 215 -44.79 -19.53 -30.43
CA ARG A 215 -44.95 -20.54 -29.38
C ARG A 215 -43.90 -20.39 -28.28
N GLU A 216 -42.62 -20.24 -28.63
CA GLU A 216 -41.55 -20.04 -27.66
C GLU A 216 -41.77 -18.78 -26.83
N THR A 217 -42.13 -17.66 -27.46
CA THR A 217 -42.42 -16.40 -26.74
C THR A 217 -43.62 -16.49 -25.81
N LYS A 218 -44.62 -17.31 -26.14
CA LYS A 218 -45.80 -17.54 -25.28
C LYS A 218 -45.52 -18.50 -24.11
N GLU A 219 -44.61 -19.45 -24.30
CA GLU A 219 -44.17 -20.39 -23.26
C GLU A 219 -43.15 -19.74 -22.28
N LEU A 220 -42.45 -18.67 -22.68
CA LEU A 220 -41.65 -17.83 -21.80
C LEU A 220 -42.53 -17.07 -20.80
N LYS A 221 -42.87 -17.73 -19.68
CA LYS A 221 -43.44 -17.08 -18.50
C LYS A 221 -42.37 -16.20 -17.84
N ILE A 222 -42.14 -15.01 -18.40
CA ILE A 222 -41.36 -13.98 -17.74
C ILE A 222 -42.22 -13.47 -16.59
N ASN A 223 -41.88 -13.86 -15.36
CA ASN A 223 -42.48 -13.24 -14.19
C ASN A 223 -42.13 -11.75 -14.24
N PRO A 224 -43.12 -10.84 -14.16
CA PRO A 224 -42.82 -9.42 -14.11
C PRO A 224 -41.87 -9.14 -12.92
N PRO A 225 -40.93 -8.18 -13.07
CA PRO A 225 -39.91 -7.89 -12.06
C PRO A 225 -40.51 -7.55 -10.68
N ASP A 226 -41.72 -7.01 -10.66
CA ASP A 226 -42.46 -6.57 -9.47
C ASP A 226 -43.18 -7.66 -8.68
N THR A 227 -43.17 -8.92 -9.15
CA THR A 227 -43.91 -10.00 -8.48
C THR A 227 -43.47 -10.23 -7.02
N LYS A 228 -42.23 -9.88 -6.68
CA LYS A 228 -41.71 -9.99 -5.30
C LYS A 228 -42.28 -8.90 -4.39
N GLU A 229 -42.25 -7.65 -4.84
CA GLU A 229 -42.74 -6.50 -4.05
C GLU A 229 -44.25 -6.61 -3.79
N TYR A 230 -45.02 -7.02 -4.79
CA TYR A 230 -46.45 -7.26 -4.61
C TYR A 230 -46.72 -8.41 -3.64
N LYS A 231 -45.96 -9.51 -3.70
CA LYS A 231 -46.12 -10.64 -2.76
C LYS A 231 -45.83 -10.21 -1.32
N GLU A 232 -44.74 -9.47 -1.10
CA GLU A 232 -44.38 -8.93 0.22
C GLU A 232 -45.47 -7.97 0.72
N TYR A 233 -45.98 -7.09 -0.14
CA TYR A 233 -47.10 -6.20 0.22
C TYR A 233 -48.35 -6.99 0.65
N PHE A 234 -48.74 -8.02 -0.12
CA PHE A 234 -49.90 -8.84 0.20
C PHE A 234 -49.68 -9.65 1.50
N GLU A 235 -48.50 -10.19 1.72
CA GLU A 235 -48.15 -10.91 2.95
C GLU A 235 -48.29 -10.03 4.19
N VAL A 236 -47.76 -8.80 4.14
CA VAL A 236 -47.86 -7.83 5.23
C VAL A 236 -49.30 -7.38 5.46
N LYS A 237 -50.04 -7.11 4.38
CA LYS A 237 -51.47 -6.76 4.45
C LYS A 237 -52.31 -7.88 5.07
N LEU A 238 -51.90 -9.14 4.90
CA LEU A 238 -52.52 -10.32 5.49
C LEU A 238 -52.01 -10.64 6.91
N GLY A 239 -51.17 -9.78 7.50
CA GLY A 239 -50.63 -9.95 8.85
C GLY A 239 -49.45 -10.92 8.94
N GLY A 240 -48.85 -11.30 7.81
CA GLY A 240 -47.57 -12.00 7.76
C GLY A 240 -46.40 -11.12 8.21
N GLY A 241 -45.32 -11.76 8.64
CA GLY A 241 -44.09 -11.07 9.03
C GLY A 241 -43.22 -10.70 7.82
N HIS A 242 -42.37 -9.70 7.99
CA HIS A 242 -41.33 -9.40 6.99
C HIS A 242 -40.14 -10.35 7.16
N PRO A 243 -39.69 -11.08 6.11
CA PRO A 243 -38.43 -11.81 6.17
C PRO A 243 -37.28 -10.82 6.39
N ASN A 244 -36.60 -10.96 7.53
CA ASN A 244 -35.58 -10.04 7.99
C ASN A 244 -34.26 -10.28 7.23
N GLY A 245 -34.14 -9.73 6.01
CA GLY A 245 -32.94 -9.86 5.18
C GLY A 245 -31.66 -9.33 5.86
N GLY A 246 -31.80 -8.41 6.81
CA GLY A 246 -30.69 -7.81 7.56
C GLY A 246 -30.21 -8.60 8.79
N LEU A 247 -30.95 -9.64 9.24
CA LEU A 247 -30.63 -10.31 10.51
C LEU A 247 -29.27 -11.03 10.48
N ASN A 248 -28.94 -11.69 9.38
CA ASN A 248 -27.65 -12.38 9.25
C ASN A 248 -26.47 -11.38 9.36
N LYS A 249 -26.59 -10.23 8.69
CA LYS A 249 -25.60 -9.16 8.77
C LYS A 249 -25.47 -8.59 10.18
N TYR A 250 -26.59 -8.38 10.86
CA TYR A 250 -26.61 -7.94 12.25
C TYR A 250 -25.87 -8.93 13.16
N LEU A 251 -26.16 -10.23 13.05
CA LEU A 251 -25.53 -11.26 13.90
C LEU A 251 -24.02 -11.38 13.69
N GLN A 252 -23.54 -11.25 12.44
CA GLN A 252 -22.10 -11.34 12.14
C GLN A 252 -21.30 -10.11 12.59
N ASN A 253 -21.95 -8.95 12.61
CA ASN A 253 -21.30 -7.65 12.81
C ASN A 253 -21.80 -6.91 14.05
N ASP A 254 -22.51 -7.58 14.95
CA ASP A 254 -22.99 -6.96 16.19
C ASP A 254 -21.81 -6.38 16.98
N ARG A 255 -22.01 -5.17 17.50
CA ARG A 255 -21.01 -4.37 18.25
C ARG A 255 -19.72 -4.03 17.50
N LYS A 256 -19.58 -4.35 16.21
CA LYS A 256 -18.44 -3.91 15.39
C LYS A 256 -18.73 -2.54 14.80
N VAL A 257 -17.96 -1.55 15.23
CA VAL A 257 -18.12 -0.14 14.85
C VAL A 257 -16.79 0.39 14.32
N LEU A 258 -16.82 1.03 13.17
CA LEU A 258 -15.66 1.72 12.63
C LEU A 258 -15.68 3.18 13.07
N SER A 259 -14.69 3.61 13.84
CA SER A 259 -14.56 4.99 14.34
C SER A 259 -13.49 5.78 13.58
N PHE A 260 -13.88 6.93 13.06
CA PHE A 260 -13.03 7.86 12.33
C PHE A 260 -12.99 9.22 13.01
N ASP A 261 -11.81 9.82 13.05
CA ASP A 261 -11.66 11.19 13.50
C ASP A 261 -11.76 12.12 12.30
N ILE A 262 -12.73 13.03 12.36
CA ILE A 262 -13.03 13.97 11.28
C ILE A 262 -12.93 15.40 11.79
N ILE A 263 -12.49 16.29 10.89
CA ILE A 263 -12.57 17.73 11.10
C ILE A 263 -13.52 18.33 10.07
N TRP A 264 -14.27 19.33 10.49
CA TRP A 264 -15.05 20.17 9.59
C TRP A 264 -14.55 21.60 9.75
N ASP A 265 -13.99 22.13 8.66
CA ASP A 265 -13.60 23.53 8.58
C ASP A 265 -14.84 24.34 8.14
N ASP A 266 -15.40 25.09 9.08
CA ASP A 266 -16.54 25.98 8.78
C ASP A 266 -16.00 27.27 8.19
N ALA A 267 -16.14 27.41 6.87
CA ALA A 267 -15.67 28.58 6.11
C ALA A 267 -16.54 29.84 6.33
N SER A 268 -17.55 29.79 7.20
CA SER A 268 -18.36 30.95 7.56
C SER A 268 -17.52 32.02 8.28
N ILE A 269 -17.98 33.28 8.28
CA ILE A 269 -17.24 34.41 8.88
C ILE A 269 -16.95 34.19 10.38
N GLU A 270 -17.89 33.57 11.09
CA GLU A 270 -17.76 33.18 12.51
C GLU A 270 -17.46 31.68 12.67
N GLY A 271 -17.13 31.02 11.56
CA GLY A 271 -16.82 29.61 11.53
C GLY A 271 -15.51 29.30 12.26
N GLN A 272 -15.42 28.09 12.79
CA GLN A 272 -14.23 27.59 13.47
C GLN A 272 -13.99 26.15 13.08
N LEU A 273 -12.75 25.69 13.28
CA LEU A 273 -12.39 24.31 13.03
C LEU A 273 -13.03 23.39 14.08
N ASN A 274 -13.96 22.55 13.63
CA ASN A 274 -14.77 21.69 14.49
C ASN A 274 -14.30 20.25 14.41
N TYR A 275 -14.14 19.60 15.57
CA TYR A 275 -13.69 18.21 15.67
C TYR A 275 -14.87 17.29 15.97
N TYR A 276 -15.02 16.24 15.18
CA TYR A 276 -16.06 15.24 15.36
C TYR A 276 -15.48 13.82 15.26
N THR A 277 -16.22 12.85 15.80
CA THR A 277 -15.96 11.42 15.62
C THR A 277 -17.11 10.83 14.81
N LEU A 278 -16.78 10.20 13.68
CA LEU A 278 -17.72 9.51 12.81
C LEU A 278 -17.67 8.01 13.11
N ASN A 279 -18.78 7.45 13.57
CA ASN A 279 -18.94 6.03 13.84
C ASN A 279 -19.77 5.38 12.74
N PHE A 280 -19.24 4.34 12.08
CA PHE A 280 -19.94 3.52 11.09
C PHE A 280 -20.25 2.14 11.68
N TYR A 281 -21.52 1.78 11.74
CA TYR A 281 -21.98 0.52 12.32
C TYR A 281 -22.09 -0.56 11.24
N LEU A 282 -21.25 -1.60 11.31
CA LEU A 282 -21.20 -2.68 10.31
C LEU A 282 -22.45 -3.58 10.31
N ALA A 283 -23.23 -3.55 11.39
CA ALA A 283 -24.44 -4.33 11.56
C ALA A 283 -25.59 -3.88 10.63
N ASP A 284 -25.70 -2.58 10.37
CA ASP A 284 -26.83 -1.98 9.64
C ASP A 284 -26.44 -0.90 8.61
N ASP A 285 -25.14 -0.67 8.38
CA ASP A 285 -24.58 0.36 7.48
C ASP A 285 -25.04 1.78 7.84
N THR A 286 -25.22 2.05 9.13
CA THR A 286 -25.57 3.38 9.61
C THR A 286 -24.35 4.12 10.11
N CYS A 287 -24.38 5.44 10.01
CA CYS A 287 -23.34 6.30 10.57
C CYS A 287 -23.93 7.20 11.65
N GLU A 288 -23.10 7.58 12.62
CA GLU A 288 -23.39 8.53 13.67
C GLU A 288 -22.22 9.51 13.76
N VAL A 289 -22.50 10.80 13.98
CA VAL A 289 -21.43 11.81 14.11
C VAL A 289 -21.54 12.48 15.48
N LYS A 290 -20.52 12.29 16.31
CA LYS A 290 -20.39 12.83 17.66
C LYS A 290 -19.50 14.05 17.67
N GLU A 291 -19.88 15.07 18.45
CA GLU A 291 -19.04 16.25 18.63
C GLU A 291 -18.01 16.02 19.73
N VAL A 292 -16.73 16.30 19.42
CA VAL A 292 -15.65 16.21 20.39
C VAL A 292 -15.61 17.49 21.21
N ARG A 293 -15.95 17.39 22.49
CA ARG A 293 -15.99 18.55 23.38
C ARG A 293 -14.59 19.01 23.76
N LYS A 294 -14.35 20.32 23.60
CA LYS A 294 -13.15 21.00 24.09
C LYS A 294 -13.47 21.71 25.40
N GLN A 295 -12.60 21.56 26.40
CA GLN A 295 -12.73 22.28 27.67
C GLN A 295 -12.67 23.80 27.43
N ASN A 296 -13.48 24.57 28.17
CA ASN A 296 -13.62 26.02 28.01
C ASN A 296 -14.05 26.45 26.59
N SER A 297 -14.81 25.60 25.88
CA SER A 297 -15.49 25.99 24.64
C SER A 297 -16.75 26.79 24.95
N GLY A 298 -17.05 27.81 24.14
CA GLY A 298 -18.29 28.60 24.22
C GLY A 298 -19.52 27.91 23.62
N LYS A 299 -19.38 26.68 23.11
CA LYS A 299 -20.49 25.90 22.55
C LYS A 299 -21.30 25.22 23.66
N ASP A 300 -22.61 25.21 23.50
CA ASP A 300 -23.51 24.45 24.36
C ASP A 300 -23.20 22.94 24.24
N PRO A 301 -23.08 22.18 25.36
CA PRO A 301 -22.77 20.76 25.35
C PRO A 301 -23.85 19.87 24.69
N TYR A 302 -23.83 19.78 23.36
CA TYR A 302 -24.55 18.73 22.61
C TYR A 302 -23.62 17.53 22.32
N PRO A 303 -24.07 16.28 22.54
CA PRO A 303 -23.23 15.09 22.33
C PRO A 303 -23.17 14.64 20.86
N LEU A 304 -24.17 14.98 20.05
CA LEU A 304 -24.34 14.48 18.68
C LEU A 304 -24.50 15.65 17.70
N MET A 305 -23.73 15.60 16.61
CA MET A 305 -23.99 16.42 15.42
C MET A 305 -25.04 15.75 14.53
N LEU A 306 -24.96 14.43 14.39
CA LEU A 306 -25.87 13.64 13.57
C LEU A 306 -26.25 12.35 14.29
N ARG A 307 -27.56 12.12 14.44
CA ARG A 307 -28.09 10.86 14.97
C ARG A 307 -27.72 9.68 14.05
N ARG A 308 -27.69 8.47 14.62
CA ARG A 308 -27.46 7.24 13.87
C ARG A 308 -28.47 7.05 12.74
N GLN A 309 -28.02 7.08 11.49
CA GLN A 309 -28.83 6.84 10.30
C GLN A 309 -27.93 6.51 9.10
N LYS A 310 -28.50 5.98 8.01
CA LYS A 310 -27.74 5.81 6.77
C LYS A 310 -27.48 7.17 6.14
N ILE A 311 -26.21 7.50 5.87
CA ILE A 311 -25.84 8.78 5.26
C ILE A 311 -25.83 8.63 3.75
N PRO A 312 -26.65 9.40 2.99
CA PRO A 312 -26.59 9.40 1.54
C PRO A 312 -25.34 10.15 1.05
N LYS A 313 -24.68 9.63 0.01
CA LYS A 313 -23.56 10.30 -0.67
C LYS A 313 -24.01 11.60 -1.32
N ALA A 314 -25.18 11.55 -1.97
CA ALA A 314 -25.88 12.69 -2.53
C ALA A 314 -27.32 12.68 -2.01
N PRO A 315 -27.71 13.62 -1.14
CA PRO A 315 -29.07 13.67 -0.63
C PRO A 315 -30.05 14.04 -1.74
N ILE A 316 -31.14 13.30 -1.87
CA ILE A 316 -32.22 13.63 -2.79
C ILE A 316 -33.20 14.55 -2.07
N LEU A 317 -33.22 15.82 -2.47
CA LEU A 317 -34.10 16.83 -1.87
C LEU A 317 -35.47 16.78 -2.56
N THR A 318 -36.41 16.04 -1.99
CA THR A 318 -37.82 16.01 -2.43
C THR A 318 -38.75 16.60 -1.39
N HIS A 319 -39.76 17.35 -1.82
CA HIS A 319 -40.77 17.94 -0.93
C HIS A 319 -41.62 16.89 -0.22
N TYR A 320 -41.88 15.75 -0.88
CA TYR A 320 -42.60 14.62 -0.30
C TYR A 320 -41.84 13.31 -0.54
N PRO A 321 -41.81 12.40 0.45
CA PRO A 321 -41.20 11.09 0.29
C PRO A 321 -41.89 10.31 -0.84
N GLY A 322 -41.10 9.68 -1.72
CA GLY A 322 -41.62 8.88 -2.84
C GLY A 322 -41.90 9.65 -4.14
N MET A 323 -41.71 10.98 -4.17
CA MET A 323 -41.86 11.77 -5.41
C MET A 323 -40.82 11.45 -6.50
N THR A 324 -39.69 10.82 -6.14
CA THR A 324 -38.62 10.51 -7.08
C THR A 324 -38.29 9.02 -7.00
N LEU A 325 -38.24 8.37 -8.16
CA LEU A 325 -37.86 6.95 -8.31
C LEU A 325 -36.34 6.72 -8.23
N LYS A 326 -35.54 7.78 -8.05
CA LYS A 326 -34.09 7.70 -7.92
C LYS A 326 -33.75 7.08 -6.58
N LYS A 327 -32.99 5.99 -6.60
CA LYS A 327 -32.50 5.32 -5.39
C LYS A 327 -31.33 6.13 -4.81
N GLU A 328 -31.35 6.36 -3.51
CA GLU A 328 -30.24 6.99 -2.79
C GLU A 328 -29.08 6.01 -2.66
N GLU A 329 -27.87 6.49 -2.95
CA GLU A 329 -26.63 5.75 -2.69
C GLU A 329 -26.09 6.17 -1.32
N PHE A 330 -25.84 5.18 -0.46
CA PHE A 330 -25.33 5.41 0.90
C PHE A 330 -23.83 5.18 0.97
N TYR A 331 -23.17 5.83 1.93
CA TYR A 331 -21.77 5.57 2.23
C TYR A 331 -21.57 4.12 2.69
N SER A 332 -20.48 3.53 2.24
CA SER A 332 -20.01 2.19 2.61
C SER A 332 -18.57 2.27 3.12
N PRO A 333 -18.04 1.24 3.81
CA PRO A 333 -16.67 1.29 4.33
C PRO A 333 -15.58 1.66 3.29
N PRO A 334 -15.60 1.14 2.05
CA PRO A 334 -14.63 1.55 1.02
C PRO A 334 -14.60 3.06 0.70
N ASP A 335 -15.68 3.79 0.97
CA ASP A 335 -15.76 5.23 0.71
C ASP A 335 -15.10 6.08 1.82
N LEU A 336 -14.80 5.48 2.98
CA LEU A 336 -14.26 6.15 4.16
C LEU A 336 -12.76 5.86 4.29
N ILE A 337 -11.93 6.71 3.69
CA ILE A 337 -10.46 6.57 3.69
C ILE A 337 -9.83 7.78 4.40
N CYS A 338 -8.84 7.53 5.27
CA CYS A 338 -8.07 8.58 5.91
C CYS A 338 -7.32 9.42 4.87
N GLY A 339 -7.42 10.75 4.97
CA GLY A 339 -6.90 11.70 4.00
C GLY A 339 -7.92 12.15 2.95
N ASN A 340 -9.10 11.52 2.89
CA ASN A 340 -10.19 11.95 2.03
C ASN A 340 -11.27 12.72 2.80
N THR A 341 -12.06 13.49 2.05
CA THR A 341 -13.18 14.27 2.58
C THR A 341 -14.49 13.52 2.37
N VAL A 342 -15.32 13.45 3.40
CA VAL A 342 -16.67 12.88 3.39
C VAL A 342 -17.69 14.01 3.44
N LYS A 343 -18.65 13.98 2.52
CA LYS A 343 -19.72 14.97 2.46
C LYS A 343 -20.93 14.51 3.26
N ILE A 344 -21.24 15.21 4.34
CA ILE A 344 -22.36 14.90 5.24
C ILE A 344 -23.38 16.04 5.18
N TYR A 345 -24.50 15.84 4.47
CA TYR A 345 -25.57 16.84 4.30
C TYR A 345 -25.06 18.25 3.92
N GLY A 346 -24.08 18.31 3.02
CA GLY A 346 -23.50 19.58 2.54
C GLY A 346 -22.25 20.05 3.30
N ARG A 347 -21.91 19.45 4.44
CA ARG A 347 -20.65 19.72 5.16
C ARG A 347 -19.54 18.83 4.64
N GLU A 348 -18.40 19.42 4.34
CA GLU A 348 -17.20 18.73 3.88
C GLU A 348 -16.31 18.40 5.08
N CYS A 349 -16.38 17.15 5.54
CA CYS A 349 -15.65 16.69 6.71
C CYS A 349 -14.40 15.92 6.27
N PHE A 350 -13.22 16.40 6.63
CA PHE A 350 -11.95 15.74 6.32
C PHE A 350 -11.64 14.64 7.34
N ILE A 351 -11.45 13.39 6.89
CA ILE A 351 -11.01 12.29 7.76
C ILE A 351 -9.50 12.38 7.93
N TYR A 352 -9.03 12.62 9.16
CA TYR A 352 -7.59 12.70 9.44
C TYR A 352 -7.08 11.50 10.24
N GLY A 353 -7.95 10.81 10.98
CA GLY A 353 -7.56 9.72 11.86
C GLY A 353 -8.62 8.61 11.89
N CYS A 354 -8.22 7.46 12.42
CA CYS A 354 -9.12 6.35 12.68
C CYS A 354 -8.57 5.47 13.81
N ASP A 355 -9.47 4.76 14.49
CA ASP A 355 -9.16 3.90 15.64
C ASP A 355 -8.43 2.61 15.23
N ASP A 356 -7.76 1.94 16.15
CA ASP A 356 -6.91 0.78 15.82
C ASP A 356 -7.72 -0.41 15.28
N PHE A 357 -8.92 -0.65 15.82
CA PHE A 357 -9.84 -1.65 15.28
C PHE A 357 -10.20 -1.39 13.82
N THR A 358 -10.37 -0.12 13.43
CA THR A 358 -10.66 0.22 12.03
C THR A 358 -9.49 -0.06 11.11
N LYS A 359 -8.26 0.25 11.55
CA LYS A 359 -7.06 -0.04 10.75
C LYS A 359 -6.95 -1.54 10.47
N GLU A 360 -7.19 -2.37 11.49
CA GLU A 360 -7.20 -3.83 11.35
C GLU A 360 -8.31 -4.33 10.42
N TYR A 361 -9.54 -3.81 10.58
CA TYR A 361 -10.66 -4.19 9.73
C TYR A 361 -10.41 -3.86 8.25
N TYR A 362 -9.91 -2.66 7.95
CA TYR A 362 -9.61 -2.25 6.57
C TYR A 362 -8.48 -3.09 5.97
N LEU A 363 -7.47 -3.43 6.76
CA LEU A 363 -6.36 -4.25 6.30
C LEU A 363 -6.80 -5.70 6.02
N ASN A 364 -7.59 -6.30 6.93
CA ASN A 364 -7.98 -7.70 6.84
C ASN A 364 -9.12 -7.98 5.85
N VAL A 365 -10.12 -7.10 5.80
CA VAL A 365 -11.34 -7.32 5.00
C VAL A 365 -11.26 -6.63 3.64
N LEU A 366 -10.69 -5.43 3.57
CA LEU A 366 -10.64 -4.64 2.34
C LEU A 366 -9.25 -4.61 1.69
N GLY A 367 -8.21 -5.06 2.39
CA GLY A 367 -6.82 -4.98 1.90
C GLY A 367 -6.28 -3.55 1.82
N ILE A 368 -6.89 -2.60 2.53
CA ILE A 368 -6.54 -1.17 2.48
C ILE A 368 -5.82 -0.77 3.76
N GLN A 369 -4.64 -0.18 3.65
CA GLN A 369 -3.93 0.38 4.80
C GLN A 369 -4.32 1.84 5.03
N GLN A 370 -5.04 2.11 6.12
CA GLN A 370 -5.38 3.48 6.53
C GLN A 370 -4.16 4.21 7.08
N LYS A 371 -3.79 5.35 6.48
CA LYS A 371 -2.69 6.20 6.95
C LYS A 371 -3.25 7.51 7.52
N PRO A 372 -2.99 7.86 8.79
CA PRO A 372 -3.49 9.09 9.37
C PRO A 372 -2.85 10.32 8.70
N ALA A 373 -3.64 11.38 8.53
CA ALA A 373 -3.19 12.65 7.95
C ALA A 373 -2.71 13.62 9.04
N THR A 374 -1.57 14.28 8.80
CA THR A 374 -1.00 15.25 9.74
C THR A 374 -1.76 16.58 9.67
N LEU A 375 -2.38 16.98 10.79
CA LEU A 375 -3.01 18.29 10.92
C LEU A 375 -1.97 19.38 11.20
N LYS A 376 -2.06 20.53 10.50
CA LYS A 376 -1.27 21.72 10.82
C LYS A 376 -1.82 22.36 12.10
N GLN A 377 -1.17 22.09 13.23
CA GLN A 377 -1.49 22.81 14.47
C GLN A 377 -0.96 24.25 14.39
N GLU A 378 -1.86 25.22 14.32
CA GLU A 378 -1.49 26.63 14.49
C GLU A 378 -1.11 26.86 15.96
N ARG A 379 0.19 26.78 16.25
CA ARG A 379 0.71 27.29 17.52
C ARG A 379 0.55 28.80 17.47
N GLY A 380 -0.22 29.36 18.40
CA GLY A 380 -0.35 30.81 18.56
C GLY A 380 1.05 31.43 18.59
N LYS A 381 1.35 32.31 17.63
CA LYS A 381 2.64 32.99 17.56
C LYS A 381 2.74 33.90 18.78
N LYS A 382 3.57 33.52 19.75
CA LYS A 382 3.92 34.42 20.85
C LYS A 382 4.71 35.58 20.23
N PHE A 383 4.11 36.76 20.24
CA PHE A 383 4.77 37.98 19.81
C PHE A 383 5.65 38.46 20.97
N TYR A 384 6.96 38.52 20.74
CA TYR A 384 7.90 39.09 21.70
C TYR A 384 8.26 40.49 21.23
N GLN A 385 8.09 41.47 22.11
CA GLN A 385 8.61 42.80 21.86
C GLN A 385 10.12 42.80 22.10
N PRO A 386 10.93 43.38 21.19
CA PRO A 386 12.37 43.51 21.42
C PRO A 386 12.62 44.42 22.63
N VAL A 387 13.74 44.19 23.32
CA VAL A 387 14.21 45.09 24.38
C VAL A 387 14.47 46.47 23.77
N PRO A 388 13.92 47.56 24.33
CA PRO A 388 14.17 48.90 23.81
C PRO A 388 15.66 49.27 23.95
N PRO A 389 16.18 50.15 23.08
CA PRO A 389 17.56 50.61 23.19
C PRO A 389 17.77 51.35 24.52
N TYR A 390 18.99 51.25 25.05
CA TYR A 390 19.38 51.93 26.28
C TYR A 390 19.27 53.45 26.14
N ASN A 391 18.67 54.11 27.15
CA ASN A 391 18.34 55.53 27.11
C ASN A 391 19.48 56.47 27.56
N GLY A 392 20.64 55.92 27.94
CA GLY A 392 21.82 56.69 28.37
C GLY A 392 21.89 57.04 29.86
N TYR A 393 20.86 56.72 30.65
CA TYR A 393 20.83 57.00 32.09
C TYR A 393 21.07 55.74 32.94
N GLY A 394 21.94 55.86 33.93
CA GLY A 394 22.29 54.77 34.85
C GLY A 394 23.35 53.81 34.29
N TYR A 395 23.25 52.53 34.67
CA TYR A 395 24.00 51.45 34.04
C TYR A 395 23.04 50.63 33.17
N GLU A 396 23.51 50.10 32.05
CA GLU A 396 22.68 49.28 31.14
C GLU A 396 22.02 48.10 31.86
N GLU A 397 22.76 47.45 32.76
CA GLU A 397 22.29 46.31 33.56
C GLU A 397 21.16 46.69 34.54
N ASP A 398 21.21 47.90 35.08
CA ASP A 398 20.23 48.42 36.05
C ASP A 398 18.96 48.91 35.33
N SER A 399 19.14 49.67 34.24
CA SER A 399 18.03 50.19 33.42
C SER A 399 17.23 49.06 32.76
N LEU A 400 17.87 47.93 32.44
CA LEU A 400 17.21 46.73 31.93
C LEU A 400 16.23 46.11 32.93
N GLY A 401 16.45 46.29 34.24
CA GLY A 401 15.53 45.87 35.30
C GLY A 401 14.14 46.48 35.16
N SER A 402 14.07 47.73 34.67
CA SER A 402 12.81 48.44 34.39
C SER A 402 12.06 47.87 33.18
N VAL A 403 12.77 47.25 32.23
CA VAL A 403 12.17 46.57 31.08
C VAL A 403 11.61 45.22 31.49
N TYR A 404 12.34 44.48 32.34
CA TYR A 404 11.94 43.13 32.76
C TYR A 404 10.84 43.12 33.81
N SER A 405 10.74 44.15 34.64
CA SER A 405 9.81 44.18 35.76
C SER A 405 9.32 45.58 36.07
N LEU A 406 8.03 45.69 36.41
CA LEU A 406 7.41 46.96 36.82
C LEU A 406 8.08 47.55 38.08
N GLN A 407 8.48 46.69 39.01
CA GLN A 407 9.28 47.06 40.17
C GLN A 407 10.72 46.58 39.93
N PRO A 408 11.63 47.46 39.48
CA PRO A 408 12.99 47.06 39.14
C PRO A 408 13.68 46.49 40.36
N LYS A 409 14.33 45.34 40.17
CA LYS A 409 15.17 44.71 41.19
C LYS A 409 16.62 45.06 40.91
N PRO A 410 17.43 45.34 41.96
CA PRO A 410 18.84 45.64 41.77
C PRO A 410 19.53 44.47 41.05
N PRO A 411 20.38 44.74 40.05
CA PRO A 411 21.07 43.70 39.32
C PRO A 411 21.95 42.88 40.26
N LYS A 412 21.88 41.56 40.11
CA LYS A 412 22.68 40.64 40.92
C LYS A 412 24.10 40.61 40.40
N LYS A 413 25.05 41.05 41.21
CA LYS A 413 26.49 40.89 40.93
C LYS A 413 26.88 39.41 41.04
N ASP A 414 27.90 39.00 40.29
CA ASP A 414 28.48 37.66 40.45
C ASP A 414 29.34 37.61 41.72
N VAL A 415 28.66 37.35 42.83
CA VAL A 415 29.28 37.28 44.16
C VAL A 415 30.34 36.18 44.23
N ARG A 416 30.14 35.06 43.51
CA ARG A 416 31.09 33.94 43.50
C ARG A 416 32.38 34.35 42.82
N LYS A 417 32.30 35.00 41.66
CA LYS A 417 33.48 35.54 40.97
C LYS A 417 34.20 36.56 41.84
N ASN A 418 33.44 37.49 42.44
CA ASN A 418 34.00 38.50 43.33
C ASN A 418 34.79 37.86 44.49
N PHE A 419 34.24 36.85 45.18
CA PHE A 419 34.97 36.20 46.29
C PHE A 419 36.13 35.31 45.85
N THR A 420 36.01 34.60 44.73
CA THR A 420 37.04 33.65 44.29
C THR A 420 38.21 34.34 43.59
N GLN A 421 37.98 35.51 42.99
CA GLN A 421 38.97 36.19 42.14
C GLN A 421 39.38 37.59 42.62
N ASP A 422 38.93 38.04 43.79
CA ASP A 422 39.27 39.38 44.35
C ASP A 422 40.79 39.65 44.42
N GLN A 423 41.56 38.62 44.78
CA GLN A 423 43.00 38.72 44.96
C GLN A 423 43.79 38.66 43.65
N PHE A 424 43.16 38.25 42.54
CA PHE A 424 43.84 38.18 41.24
C PHE A 424 43.78 39.55 40.56
N ILE A 425 44.94 40.20 40.47
CA ILE A 425 45.13 41.46 39.77
C ILE A 425 46.18 41.26 38.69
N LEU A 426 45.77 41.37 37.42
CA LEU A 426 46.67 41.25 36.28
C LEU A 426 47.26 42.61 35.97
N ARG A 427 48.59 42.73 35.99
CA ARG A 427 49.30 43.99 35.78
C ARG A 427 50.16 43.91 34.53
N PHE A 428 49.97 44.91 33.67
CA PHE A 428 50.68 45.04 32.42
C PHE A 428 51.39 46.38 32.34
N GLU A 429 52.65 46.36 31.96
CA GLU A 429 53.35 47.54 31.50
C GLU A 429 52.90 47.84 30.08
N ALA A 430 52.42 49.05 29.85
CA ALA A 430 51.92 49.53 28.58
C ALA A 430 52.58 50.84 28.18
N ARG A 431 52.65 51.07 26.87
CA ARG A 431 52.95 52.38 26.29
C ARG A 431 51.71 52.95 25.63
N GLN A 432 51.51 54.25 25.73
CA GLN A 432 50.45 54.91 24.98
C GLN A 432 50.85 55.00 23.49
N ILE A 433 49.90 54.75 22.59
CA ILE A 433 50.03 55.00 21.16
C ILE A 433 49.39 56.36 20.89
N SER A 434 50.20 57.33 20.54
CA SER A 434 49.80 58.70 20.20
C SER A 434 50.59 59.19 18.99
N GLU A 435 50.05 60.18 18.27
CA GLU A 435 50.79 60.88 17.22
C GLU A 435 51.87 61.79 17.83
N VAL A 436 51.69 62.21 19.09
CA VAL A 436 52.63 63.06 19.82
C VAL A 436 53.80 62.20 20.33
N ARG A 437 55.01 62.52 19.86
CA ARG A 437 56.24 61.77 20.20
C ARG A 437 56.52 61.70 21.71
N GLU A 438 56.21 62.76 22.45
CA GLU A 438 56.39 62.84 23.91
C GLU A 438 55.39 61.99 24.71
N GLU A 439 54.24 61.65 24.12
CA GLU A 439 53.28 60.75 24.76
C GLU A 439 53.66 59.28 24.55
N ASN A 440 54.31 58.97 23.42
CA ASN A 440 54.78 57.61 23.10
C ASN A 440 55.88 57.09 24.03
N SER A 441 56.63 58.00 24.69
CA SER A 441 57.64 57.62 25.69
C SER A 441 57.04 57.34 27.06
N ARG A 442 55.77 57.68 27.32
CA ARG A 442 55.15 57.49 28.63
C ARG A 442 54.83 56.02 28.87
N ARG A 443 55.21 55.57 30.07
CA ARG A 443 54.94 54.21 30.56
C ARG A 443 53.76 54.21 31.54
N PHE A 444 52.91 53.22 31.38
CA PHE A 444 51.70 53.02 32.16
C PHE A 444 51.67 51.60 32.71
N ILE A 445 51.07 51.43 33.87
CA ILE A 445 50.72 50.15 34.46
C ILE A 445 49.21 50.03 34.37
N ILE A 446 48.74 49.10 33.55
CA ILE A 446 47.33 48.74 33.43
C ILE A 446 47.09 47.58 34.38
N SER A 447 46.21 47.78 35.36
CA SER A 447 45.79 46.75 36.32
C SER A 447 44.36 46.33 36.01
N PHE A 448 44.16 45.05 35.68
CA PHE A 448 42.85 44.41 35.52
C PHE A 448 42.53 43.61 36.78
N TYR A 449 41.40 43.90 37.41
CA TYR A 449 40.94 43.23 38.62
C TYR A 449 39.96 42.12 38.24
N CYS A 450 40.37 40.85 38.40
CA CYS A 450 39.57 39.71 37.96
C CYS A 450 38.27 39.52 38.77
N GLY A 451 38.19 40.02 40.01
CA GLY A 451 37.01 39.88 40.85
C GLY A 451 35.76 40.61 40.30
N ASP A 452 35.94 41.81 39.75
CA ASP A 452 34.85 42.68 39.30
C ASP A 452 35.01 43.22 37.86
N ASP A 453 36.00 42.71 37.12
CA ASP A 453 36.32 43.08 35.73
C ASP A 453 36.57 44.59 35.54
N THR A 454 37.10 45.24 36.57
CA THR A 454 37.45 46.67 36.50
C THR A 454 38.90 46.88 36.11
N ILE A 455 39.16 48.02 35.49
CA ILE A 455 40.48 48.40 34.98
C ILE A 455 40.92 49.71 35.62
N GLN A 456 42.18 49.77 36.00
CA GLN A 456 42.85 50.97 36.49
C GLN A 456 44.12 51.21 35.68
N VAL A 457 44.37 52.46 35.31
CA VAL A 457 45.59 52.85 34.60
C VAL A 457 46.40 53.79 35.49
N TYR A 458 47.66 53.44 35.74
CA TYR A 458 48.58 54.22 36.56
C TYR A 458 49.79 54.62 35.71
N GLN A 459 50.13 55.90 35.68
CA GLN A 459 51.30 56.40 34.98
C GLN A 459 52.52 56.36 35.90
N THR A 460 53.60 55.72 35.43
CA THR A 460 54.88 55.73 36.13
C THR A 460 55.61 57.05 35.87
N SER A 461 56.18 57.66 36.91
CA SER A 461 57.02 58.85 36.78
C SER A 461 58.49 58.46 36.65
N GLU A 462 59.16 58.96 35.61
CA GLU A 462 60.61 58.89 35.49
C GLU A 462 61.25 60.16 36.09
N ARG A 463 62.39 59.99 36.78
CA ARG A 463 63.13 61.11 37.34
C ARG A 463 63.58 62.04 36.21
N ASN A 464 63.44 63.35 36.41
CA ASN A 464 63.79 64.39 35.44
C ASN A 464 62.96 64.40 34.14
N SER A 465 61.82 63.69 34.06
CA SER A 465 60.95 63.71 32.87
C SER A 465 60.09 64.98 32.75
N GLY A 466 59.92 65.75 33.83
CA GLY A 466 59.02 66.90 33.88
C GLY A 466 57.52 66.53 33.90
N ILE A 467 57.18 65.23 33.94
CA ILE A 467 55.79 64.74 33.93
C ILE A 467 55.46 64.13 35.29
N TRP A 468 54.38 64.59 35.91
CA TRP A 468 53.90 64.03 37.17
C TRP A 468 53.25 62.67 36.92
N GLY A 469 53.74 61.63 37.60
CA GLY A 469 53.12 60.30 37.58
C GLY A 469 51.91 60.22 38.51
N GLY A 470 51.14 59.15 38.43
CA GLY A 470 49.97 58.99 39.29
C GLY A 470 48.87 58.17 38.64
N LYS A 471 47.68 58.20 39.25
CA LYS A 471 46.51 57.49 38.73
C LYS A 471 46.01 58.24 37.49
N PHE A 472 46.20 57.64 36.31
CA PHE A 472 45.78 58.20 35.03
C PHE A 472 44.30 57.94 34.77
N GLN A 473 43.81 56.75 35.14
CA GLN A 473 42.41 56.37 35.08
C GLN A 473 42.01 55.64 36.36
N GLU A 474 40.91 56.08 36.97
CA GLU A 474 40.35 55.43 38.15
C GLU A 474 39.75 54.07 37.82
N ARG A 475 39.75 53.19 38.83
CA ARG A 475 39.23 51.81 38.74
C ARG A 475 37.77 51.84 38.29
N SER A 476 37.50 51.36 37.10
CA SER A 476 36.15 51.33 36.51
C SER A 476 36.03 50.25 35.45
N ARG A 477 34.81 49.77 35.18
CA ARG A 477 34.56 48.86 34.04
C ARG A 477 34.62 49.67 32.75
N GLN A 478 35.33 49.14 31.75
CA GLN A 478 35.53 49.79 30.46
C GLN A 478 34.95 48.92 29.35
N LYS A 479 34.37 49.55 28.34
CA LYS A 479 33.88 48.88 27.13
C LYS A 479 34.91 48.97 26.02
N ASN A 480 35.02 47.89 25.25
CA ASN A 480 35.77 47.91 24.02
C ASN A 480 34.96 48.67 22.96
N PRO A 481 35.51 49.73 22.34
CA PRO A 481 34.78 50.54 21.36
C PRO A 481 34.43 49.78 20.07
N LEU A 482 35.08 48.65 19.79
CA LEU A 482 34.82 47.84 18.59
C LEU A 482 33.65 46.87 18.79
N THR A 483 33.60 46.19 19.95
CA THR A 483 32.57 45.19 20.25
C THR A 483 31.39 45.74 21.05
N ASN A 484 31.57 46.91 21.68
CA ASN A 484 30.65 47.51 22.66
C ASN A 484 30.41 46.64 23.92
N ASP A 485 31.22 45.60 24.09
CA ASP A 485 31.21 44.71 25.25
C ASP A 485 32.23 45.18 26.30
N TYR A 486 32.02 44.79 27.55
CA TYR A 486 33.00 45.03 28.61
C TYR A 486 34.27 44.21 28.38
N TYR A 487 35.43 44.81 28.65
CA TYR A 487 36.70 44.10 28.61
C TYR A 487 36.71 42.94 29.60
N THR A 488 37.31 41.84 29.16
CA THR A 488 37.47 40.60 29.91
C THR A 488 38.94 40.23 30.00
N GLU A 489 39.29 39.30 30.90
CA GLU A 489 40.68 38.89 31.14
C GLU A 489 41.40 38.42 29.85
N LYS A 490 40.68 37.79 28.92
CA LYS A 490 41.21 37.32 27.63
C LYS A 490 41.63 38.44 26.66
N ASP A 491 41.08 39.64 26.82
CA ASP A 491 41.34 40.76 25.90
C ASP A 491 42.70 41.43 26.19
N PHE A 492 43.31 41.08 27.34
CA PHE A 492 44.62 41.57 27.76
C PHE A 492 45.72 40.61 27.32
N GLN A 493 46.14 40.74 26.08
CA GLN A 493 47.21 39.95 25.49
C GLN A 493 48.50 40.76 25.30
N LEU A 494 49.65 40.12 25.52
CA LEU A 494 50.94 40.78 25.32
C LEU A 494 51.16 41.14 23.84
N GLY A 495 51.58 42.38 23.60
CA GLY A 495 51.66 42.97 22.26
C GLY A 495 50.34 43.51 21.72
N GLY A 496 49.21 43.14 22.33
CA GLY A 496 47.87 43.60 21.98
C GLY A 496 47.66 45.09 22.29
N ILE A 497 46.66 45.67 21.61
CA ILE A 497 46.27 47.07 21.78
C ILE A 497 44.92 47.11 22.50
N VAL A 498 44.90 47.76 23.66
CA VAL A 498 43.67 48.03 24.41
C VAL A 498 43.33 49.52 24.32
N GLN A 499 42.06 49.82 24.05
CA GLN A 499 41.59 51.20 23.95
C GLN A 499 40.66 51.52 25.13
N PHE A 500 41.03 52.53 25.90
CA PHE A 500 40.21 53.07 26.99
C PHE A 500 39.84 54.52 26.65
N ASN A 501 38.55 54.77 26.46
CA ASN A 501 38.04 56.03 25.94
C ASN A 501 38.72 56.38 24.59
N VAL A 502 39.47 57.47 24.56
CA VAL A 502 40.20 57.96 23.37
C VAL A 502 41.65 57.44 23.33
N TYR A 503 42.17 56.94 24.45
CA TYR A 503 43.57 56.53 24.57
C TYR A 503 43.76 55.07 24.16
N LYS A 504 44.78 54.82 23.34
CA LYS A 504 45.19 53.48 22.92
C LYS A 504 46.49 53.12 23.62
N PHE A 505 46.55 51.93 24.18
CA PHE A 505 47.72 51.43 24.89
C PHE A 505 48.16 50.12 24.27
N GLN A 506 49.46 49.99 23.99
CA GLN A 506 50.05 48.71 23.63
C GLN A 506 50.60 48.04 24.89
N LEU A 507 50.16 46.81 25.14
CA LEU A 507 50.64 45.99 26.25
C LEU A 507 52.04 45.47 25.91
N MET A 508 53.06 45.91 26.63
CA MET A 508 54.45 45.59 26.33
C MET A 508 54.93 44.40 27.15
N ARG A 509 54.67 44.41 28.46
CA ARG A 509 55.12 43.38 29.41
C ARG A 509 54.04 43.12 30.44
N ALA A 510 54.12 41.97 31.10
CA ALA A 510 53.27 41.60 32.21
C ALA A 510 54.14 41.35 33.45
N ASP A 511 53.57 41.54 34.65
CA ASP A 511 54.26 41.15 35.87
C ASP A 511 54.35 39.62 35.99
N GLU A 512 55.24 39.15 36.87
CA GLU A 512 55.49 37.71 37.04
C GLU A 512 54.26 36.95 37.53
N PHE A 513 53.42 37.59 38.35
CA PHE A 513 52.16 37.03 38.82
C PHE A 513 51.18 36.80 37.67
N THR A 514 50.98 37.79 36.82
CA THR A 514 50.10 37.75 35.64
C THR A 514 50.53 36.65 34.68
N ILE A 515 51.83 36.52 34.47
CA ILE A 515 52.40 35.49 33.59
C ILE A 515 52.11 34.09 34.15
N ASN A 516 52.34 33.88 35.45
CA ASN A 516 52.01 32.61 36.10
C ASN A 516 50.51 32.32 36.10
N TYR A 517 49.68 33.34 36.31
CA TYR A 517 48.23 33.25 36.22
C TYR A 517 47.76 32.82 34.82
N MET A 518 48.32 33.42 33.77
CA MET A 518 48.02 33.05 32.38
C MET A 518 48.44 31.62 32.07
N LYS A 519 49.61 31.15 32.54
CA LYS A 519 50.05 29.75 32.38
C LYS A 519 49.11 28.77 33.06
N GLN A 520 48.71 29.06 34.30
CA GLN A 520 47.81 28.19 35.08
C GLN A 520 46.40 28.12 34.49
N LYS A 521 45.94 29.21 33.87
CA LYS A 521 44.64 29.28 33.18
C LYS A 521 44.79 29.16 31.65
N SER A 522 45.42 28.09 31.20
CA SER A 522 45.60 27.78 29.76
C SER A 522 44.29 27.68 28.98
N ASP A 523 43.18 27.32 29.64
CA ASP A 523 41.85 27.26 29.01
C ASP A 523 41.36 28.62 28.51
N VAL A 524 41.67 29.68 29.27
CA VAL A 524 41.31 31.06 28.96
C VAL A 524 42.39 31.70 28.08
N PHE A 525 43.66 31.50 28.43
CA PHE A 525 44.82 32.06 27.75
C PHE A 525 45.54 30.99 26.92
N LYS A 526 44.93 30.61 25.80
CA LYS A 526 45.50 29.62 24.88
C LYS A 526 46.88 30.02 24.35
N GLU A 527 47.11 31.31 24.18
CA GLU A 527 48.38 31.89 23.70
C GLU A 527 49.51 31.84 24.74
N ALA A 528 49.19 31.52 26.00
CA ALA A 528 50.19 31.33 27.06
C ALA A 528 50.59 29.85 27.25
N ASP A 529 49.87 28.90 26.63
CA ASP A 529 50.13 27.47 26.76
C ASP A 529 51.24 27.03 25.80
N ILE A 530 52.41 26.72 26.36
CA ILE A 530 53.59 26.28 25.62
C ILE A 530 53.33 25.01 24.82
N SER A 531 52.49 24.10 25.32
CA SER A 531 52.18 22.86 24.61
C SER A 531 51.46 23.14 23.29
N GLN A 532 50.54 24.12 23.30
CA GLN A 532 49.84 24.57 22.09
C GLN A 532 50.78 25.32 21.14
N ILE A 533 51.70 26.13 21.65
CA ILE A 533 52.69 26.84 20.83
C ILE A 533 53.61 25.83 20.12
N ILE A 534 54.12 24.83 20.84
CA ILE A 534 54.95 23.75 20.27
C ILE A 534 54.13 22.95 19.26
N ALA A 535 52.87 22.62 19.55
CA ALA A 535 52.00 21.92 18.61
C ALA A 535 51.77 22.74 17.33
N LYS A 536 51.53 24.06 17.45
CA LYS A 536 51.44 24.97 16.30
C LYS A 536 52.73 24.95 15.47
N LEU A 537 53.89 25.07 16.10
CA LEU A 537 55.18 25.00 15.43
C LEU A 537 55.40 23.65 14.72
N ARG A 538 54.95 22.53 15.32
CA ARG A 538 55.03 21.20 14.72
C ARG A 538 54.13 21.01 13.51
N LEU A 539 52.93 21.60 13.48
CA LEU A 539 52.02 21.49 12.33
C LEU A 539 52.64 22.02 11.03
N PHE A 540 53.48 23.04 11.13
CA PHE A 540 54.19 23.58 9.95
C PHE A 540 55.33 22.68 9.46
N ALA A 541 55.78 21.70 10.27
CA ALA A 541 56.77 20.73 9.83
C ALA A 541 56.25 19.81 8.71
N ASP A 542 54.92 19.70 8.54
CA ASP A 542 54.29 18.95 7.46
C ASP A 542 54.63 19.50 6.06
N GLY A 543 55.04 20.78 5.97
CA GLY A 543 55.48 21.41 4.72
C GLY A 543 56.90 21.03 4.28
N TYR A 544 57.62 20.26 5.08
CA TYR A 544 58.99 19.83 4.82
C TYR A 544 59.05 18.32 4.50
N PRO A 545 60.01 17.86 3.67
CA PRO A 545 60.11 16.46 3.29
C PRO A 545 60.39 15.53 4.48
N ASN A 546 61.12 16.02 5.49
CA ASN A 546 61.43 15.30 6.73
C ASN A 546 61.41 16.26 7.93
N PHE A 547 61.02 15.77 9.11
CA PHE A 547 61.01 16.57 10.34
C PHE A 547 62.39 17.14 10.70
N ASP A 548 63.46 16.36 10.48
CA ASP A 548 64.83 16.81 10.72
C ASP A 548 65.25 17.95 9.78
N SER A 549 64.73 17.98 8.54
CA SER A 549 65.02 19.07 7.59
C SER A 549 64.35 20.39 7.99
N PHE A 550 63.14 20.30 8.58
CA PHE A 550 62.44 21.43 9.18
C PHE A 550 63.23 22.00 10.36
N LEU A 551 63.68 21.14 11.29
CA LEU A 551 64.42 21.60 12.47
C LEU A 551 65.76 22.25 12.10
N LEU A 552 66.46 21.72 11.08
CA LEU A 552 67.72 22.29 10.58
C LEU A 552 67.50 23.65 9.90
N ASP A 553 66.43 23.83 9.13
CA ASP A 553 66.11 25.12 8.51
C ASP A 553 65.69 26.15 9.57
N LEU A 554 64.89 25.73 10.55
CA LEU A 554 64.50 26.54 11.71
C LEU A 554 65.72 27.02 12.50
N MET A 555 66.69 26.15 12.76
CA MET A 555 67.94 26.55 13.43
C MET A 555 68.78 27.53 12.62
N LYS A 556 68.94 27.30 11.31
CA LYS A 556 69.74 28.16 10.44
C LYS A 556 69.20 29.58 10.36
N LYS A 557 67.87 29.74 10.34
CA LYS A 557 67.25 31.06 10.24
C LYS A 557 67.13 31.77 11.58
N LEU A 558 66.91 31.04 12.67
CA LEU A 558 66.84 31.61 14.01
C LEU A 558 68.23 31.99 14.56
N ASP A 559 69.23 31.09 14.49
CA ASP A 559 70.59 31.34 15.00
C ASP A 559 71.60 31.54 13.85
N LYS A 560 71.49 32.68 13.16
CA LYS A 560 72.36 33.02 12.02
C LYS A 560 73.85 33.08 12.38
N GLN A 561 74.16 33.33 13.66
CA GLN A 561 75.53 33.52 14.16
C GLN A 561 76.07 32.32 14.95
N LEU A 562 75.29 31.23 15.08
CA LEU A 562 75.64 30.00 15.82
C LEU A 562 76.06 30.26 17.27
N LYS A 563 75.40 31.22 17.94
CA LYS A 563 75.67 31.58 19.34
C LYS A 563 75.13 30.56 20.33
N GLY A 564 74.16 29.74 19.92
CA GLY A 564 73.40 28.82 20.79
C GLY A 564 72.33 29.50 21.65
N TYR A 565 72.28 30.85 21.62
CA TYR A 565 71.32 31.68 22.32
C TYR A 565 70.81 32.77 21.37
N ILE A 566 69.51 33.08 21.47
CA ILE A 566 68.82 34.02 20.59
C ILE A 566 68.13 35.10 21.42
N ASP A 567 68.22 36.35 20.95
CA ASP A 567 67.52 37.49 21.53
C ASP A 567 66.08 37.61 20.99
N PHE A 568 65.19 38.36 21.68
CA PHE A 568 63.78 38.45 21.28
C PHE A 568 63.56 38.98 19.85
N GLU A 569 64.40 39.92 19.39
CA GLU A 569 64.34 40.46 18.03
C GLU A 569 64.76 39.42 16.99
N GLU A 570 65.86 38.70 17.23
CA GLU A 570 66.33 37.60 16.36
C GLU A 570 65.28 36.46 16.27
N LEU A 571 64.59 36.15 17.38
CA LEU A 571 63.48 35.19 17.41
C LEU A 571 62.30 35.67 16.55
N SER A 572 61.87 36.92 16.71
CA SER A 572 60.75 37.48 15.94
C SER A 572 61.06 37.54 14.45
N GLU A 573 62.25 38.01 14.07
CA GLU A 573 62.68 38.09 12.67
C GLU A 573 62.82 36.70 12.04
N GLY A 574 63.49 35.77 12.72
CA GLY A 574 63.69 34.43 12.18
C GLY A 574 62.40 33.63 12.08
N LEU A 575 61.45 33.82 13.00
CA LEU A 575 60.11 33.24 12.88
C LEU A 575 59.34 33.84 11.68
N GLN A 576 59.46 35.15 11.45
CA GLN A 576 58.85 35.83 10.31
C GLN A 576 59.45 35.38 8.97
N GLU A 577 60.78 35.18 8.90
CA GLU A 577 61.48 34.64 7.71
C GLU A 577 61.13 33.18 7.39
N LEU A 578 60.66 32.43 8.39
CA LEU A 578 60.13 31.07 8.23
C LEU A 578 58.63 31.07 7.87
N GLY A 579 57.97 32.23 7.90
CA GLY A 579 56.54 32.37 7.65
C GLY A 579 55.67 31.96 8.85
N PHE A 580 56.23 31.88 10.06
CA PHE A 580 55.46 31.63 11.28
C PHE A 580 54.77 32.90 11.77
N ASN A 581 53.44 32.88 11.77
CA ASN A 581 52.64 33.95 12.36
C ASN A 581 52.27 33.61 13.82
N LEU A 582 53.26 33.64 14.71
CA LEU A 582 53.02 33.55 16.16
C LEU A 582 52.71 34.94 16.73
N THR A 583 51.76 35.02 17.68
CA THR A 583 51.46 36.29 18.37
C THR A 583 52.65 36.71 19.25
N LEU A 584 52.76 38.01 19.55
CA LEU A 584 53.81 38.52 20.45
C LEU A 584 53.75 37.84 21.82
N GLN A 585 52.56 37.49 22.30
CA GLN A 585 52.38 36.72 23.51
C GLN A 585 52.97 35.32 23.41
N GLU A 586 52.69 34.58 22.34
CA GLU A 586 53.25 33.24 22.13
C GLU A 586 54.79 33.27 22.07
N GLN A 587 55.35 34.24 21.35
CA GLN A 587 56.80 34.45 21.28
C GLN A 587 57.39 34.76 22.66
N TYR A 588 56.72 35.60 23.45
CA TYR A 588 57.14 35.95 24.80
C TYR A 588 57.14 34.74 25.75
N PHE A 589 56.09 33.90 25.70
CA PHE A 589 56.01 32.69 26.53
C PHE A 589 57.02 31.62 26.11
N LEU A 590 57.26 31.49 24.80
CA LEU A 590 58.29 30.60 24.25
C LEU A 590 59.70 31.05 24.66
N MET A 591 59.98 32.35 24.59
CA MET A 591 61.24 32.94 25.06
C MET A 591 61.49 32.66 26.55
N ARG A 592 60.47 32.85 27.38
CA ARG A 592 60.58 32.72 28.84
C ARG A 592 60.73 31.28 29.30
N GLU A 593 60.09 30.31 28.65
CA GLU A 593 60.18 28.90 29.05
C GLU A 593 61.56 28.30 28.76
N PHE A 594 62.19 28.73 27.67
CA PHE A 594 63.49 28.21 27.23
C PHE A 594 64.68 29.11 27.61
N ASP A 595 64.48 30.07 28.52
CA ASP A 595 65.55 30.84 29.13
C ASP A 595 66.12 30.11 30.35
N ARG A 596 67.34 29.59 30.23
CA ARG A 596 68.03 28.85 31.30
C ARG A 596 68.76 29.74 32.30
N ASN A 597 69.16 30.95 31.87
CA ASN A 597 70.09 31.79 32.63
C ASN A 597 69.41 33.03 33.22
N GLY A 598 68.14 33.28 32.86
CA GLY A 598 67.41 34.48 33.28
C GLY A 598 67.91 35.75 32.60
N GLU A 599 68.69 35.62 31.52
CA GLU A 599 69.24 36.74 30.76
C GLU A 599 68.28 37.25 29.67
N TRP A 600 67.06 36.71 29.62
CA TRP A 600 66.10 36.96 28.55
C TRP A 600 66.65 36.54 27.18
N LYS A 601 67.23 35.34 27.13
CA LYS A 601 67.79 34.70 25.92
C LYS A 601 67.27 33.29 25.77
N LEU A 602 66.76 32.95 24.58
CA LEU A 602 66.26 31.61 24.32
C LEU A 602 67.42 30.66 24.06
N CYS A 603 67.49 29.56 24.82
CA CYS A 603 68.46 28.49 24.58
C CYS A 603 67.98 27.58 23.44
N MET A 604 68.72 27.58 22.33
CA MET A 604 68.33 26.84 21.13
C MET A 604 68.35 25.33 21.32
N GLN A 605 69.23 24.82 22.17
CA GLN A 605 69.28 23.40 22.48
C GLN A 605 68.01 22.91 23.19
N SER A 606 67.44 23.70 24.11
CA SER A 606 66.19 23.32 24.77
C SER A 606 64.98 23.41 23.86
N LEU A 607 64.94 24.40 22.95
CA LEU A 607 63.88 24.49 21.95
C LEU A 607 63.93 23.30 20.98
N TRP A 608 65.13 22.88 20.56
CA TRP A 608 65.32 21.68 19.73
C TRP A 608 64.79 20.41 20.38
N GLU A 609 65.14 20.19 21.66
CA GLU A 609 64.66 19.05 22.43
C GLU A 609 63.13 19.07 22.58
N ALA A 610 62.55 20.23 22.87
CA ALA A 610 61.11 20.39 23.04
C ALA A 610 60.32 20.18 21.73
N LEU A 611 60.90 20.56 20.58
CA LEU A 611 60.31 20.27 19.28
C LEU A 611 60.38 18.77 18.92
N GLY A 612 61.23 17.98 19.58
CA GLY A 612 61.36 16.53 19.38
C GLY A 612 62.65 16.12 18.66
N GLY A 613 63.62 17.01 18.53
CA GLY A 613 64.92 16.72 17.94
C GLY A 613 65.73 15.77 18.84
N LYS A 614 66.38 14.77 18.23
CA LYS A 614 67.26 13.84 18.95
C LYS A 614 68.57 14.55 19.29
N ARG A 615 69.13 14.29 20.48
CA ARG A 615 70.50 14.68 20.82
C ARG A 615 71.45 13.89 19.92
N ALA A 616 72.32 14.60 19.19
CA ALA A 616 73.45 13.99 18.49
C ALA A 616 74.55 13.64 19.50
#